data_AF-A0A7C2D202-F1
#
_entry.id   AF-A0A7C2D202-F1
#
_cell.length_a   1.000
_cell.length_b   1.000
_cell.length_c   1.000
_cell.angle_alpha   90.00
_cell.angle_beta   90.00
_cell.angle_gamma   90.00
#
_symmetry.space_group_name_H-M   'P 1'
#
loop_
_entity.id
_entity.type
_entity.pdbx_description
1 polymer ?
#
loop_
_entity_poly.entity_id
_entity_poly.type
_entity_poly.pdbx_seq_one_letter_code
_entity_poly.pdbx_strand_id
1 'polypeptide(L)'
;MELPKEQKRTISLLLVVVIAAASLATGGFIGYWAGNTATANRIDTLQKQLAAIQEQIDNLQAKSETASQNQSSILETINVLQSQLSEINNQISNLQAINVTSQDIDEIMEEISNLRSQLVALKSQINDFESTTNIIYMLGENVSLSQLFEQVRESVVVVKGLRRTILWYGIVYSQVQGSGFVYNYSGQLVILTNNHVIENAVNITVTLTNGKMYSATVKGSNPNTDVAVLTLSASQSELKPLVMVSSSTLKVGDPVIVVGTPYGLEGSMSNGIVSALNRTITTESSTLTNIIQTTAPLNPGNSGGPLLNYQGQVVGMATAIVEDSQGIGFAIPSDTILQDVRRIMS
;
A
#
# COMPACT_ATOMS: atom_id res chain seq x y z
N MET A 1 -11.96 -58.71 -33.23
CA MET A 1 -12.11 -59.43 -34.50
C MET A 1 -13.12 -60.55 -34.25
N GLU A 2 -14.40 -60.31 -34.56
CA GLU A 2 -15.47 -61.31 -34.46
C GLU A 2 -15.25 -62.42 -35.50
N LEU A 3 -15.56 -63.67 -35.15
CA LEU A 3 -15.58 -64.76 -36.12
C LEU A 3 -16.82 -64.68 -37.05
N PRO A 4 -16.70 -65.05 -38.34
CA PRO A 4 -17.75 -64.83 -39.35
C PRO A 4 -19.02 -65.68 -39.16
N LYS A 5 -20.16 -65.11 -39.61
CA LYS A 5 -21.54 -65.65 -39.51
C LYS A 5 -21.78 -67.04 -40.12
N GLU A 6 -20.87 -67.58 -40.93
CA GLU A 6 -21.04 -68.92 -41.53
C GLU A 6 -20.89 -70.07 -40.53
N GLN A 7 -20.02 -69.94 -39.52
CA GLN A 7 -19.84 -70.99 -38.50
C GLN A 7 -21.06 -71.17 -37.57
N LYS A 8 -21.93 -70.15 -37.47
CA LYS A 8 -23.15 -70.21 -36.64
C LYS A 8 -24.30 -70.98 -37.31
N ARG A 9 -24.34 -71.04 -38.66
CA ARG A 9 -25.36 -71.81 -39.40
C ARG A 9 -25.04 -73.31 -39.44
N THR A 10 -23.76 -73.70 -39.42
CA THR A 10 -23.32 -75.10 -39.46
C THR A 10 -23.64 -75.85 -38.16
N ILE A 11 -23.59 -75.18 -37.01
CA ILE A 11 -23.92 -75.77 -35.69
C ILE A 11 -25.44 -76.03 -35.56
N SER A 12 -26.28 -75.19 -36.17
CA SER A 12 -27.74 -75.34 -36.14
C SER A 12 -28.24 -76.49 -37.03
N LEU A 13 -27.64 -76.69 -38.21
CA LEU A 13 -28.00 -77.83 -39.08
C LEU A 13 -27.54 -79.19 -38.53
N LEU A 14 -26.38 -79.24 -37.85
CA LEU A 14 -25.86 -80.49 -37.30
C LEU A 14 -26.74 -81.03 -36.15
N LEU A 15 -27.34 -80.15 -35.35
CA LEU A 15 -28.16 -80.55 -34.21
C LEU A 15 -29.52 -81.17 -34.63
N VAL A 16 -30.12 -80.65 -35.71
CA VAL A 16 -31.41 -81.12 -36.23
C VAL A 16 -31.29 -82.50 -36.91
N VAL A 17 -30.18 -82.76 -37.60
CA VAL A 17 -29.92 -84.05 -38.28
C VAL A 17 -29.63 -85.18 -37.29
N VAL A 18 -28.92 -84.89 -36.19
CA VAL A 18 -28.62 -85.90 -35.14
C VAL A 18 -29.88 -86.33 -34.39
N ILE A 19 -30.85 -85.43 -34.21
CA ILE A 19 -32.11 -85.73 -33.53
C ILE A 19 -33.07 -86.53 -34.43
N ALA A 20 -33.16 -86.22 -35.74
CA ALA A 20 -34.01 -86.96 -36.68
C ALA A 20 -33.52 -88.39 -36.95
N ALA A 21 -32.21 -88.64 -36.88
CA ALA A 21 -31.63 -89.97 -37.03
C ALA A 21 -31.92 -90.89 -35.82
N ALA A 22 -32.08 -90.32 -34.62
CA ALA A 22 -32.44 -91.08 -33.42
C ALA A 22 -33.90 -91.57 -33.43
N SER A 23 -34.80 -90.87 -34.14
CA SER A 23 -36.23 -91.19 -34.17
C SER A 23 -36.64 -92.28 -35.18
N LEU A 24 -35.80 -92.57 -36.18
CA LEU A 24 -36.08 -93.61 -37.19
C LEU A 24 -35.51 -95.00 -36.83
N ALA A 25 -34.59 -95.10 -35.86
CA ALA A 25 -33.94 -96.36 -35.50
C ALA A 25 -34.66 -97.19 -34.42
N THR A 26 -35.73 -96.66 -33.79
CA THR A 26 -36.47 -97.36 -32.71
C THR A 26 -37.93 -97.65 -33.04
N GLY A 27 -38.39 -97.29 -34.24
CA GLY A 27 -39.76 -97.56 -34.72
C GLY A 27 -39.98 -98.96 -35.30
N GLY A 28 -38.94 -99.80 -35.39
CA GLY A 28 -39.03 -101.14 -35.97
C GLY A 28 -38.23 -102.13 -35.15
N PHE A 29 -38.86 -103.25 -34.82
CA PHE A 29 -38.36 -104.40 -34.05
C PHE A 29 -38.48 -104.31 -32.53
N ILE A 30 -39.12 -105.35 -32.00
CA ILE A 30 -39.28 -105.74 -30.59
C ILE A 30 -40.48 -105.10 -29.87
N GLY A 31 -41.65 -105.32 -30.44
CA GLY A 31 -42.63 -106.09 -29.67
C GLY A 31 -42.25 -107.57 -29.78
N TYR A 32 -41.52 -108.13 -28.80
CA TYR A 32 -41.62 -109.56 -28.46
C TYR A 32 -40.85 -109.81 -27.15
N TRP A 33 -41.52 -110.53 -26.25
CA TRP A 33 -41.10 -110.94 -24.91
C TRP A 33 -41.25 -109.91 -23.79
N ALA A 34 -42.29 -110.17 -23.00
CA ALA A 34 -42.58 -109.59 -21.71
C ALA A 34 -41.32 -109.58 -20.83
N GLY A 35 -40.85 -108.38 -20.53
CA GLY A 35 -39.65 -108.20 -19.72
C GLY A 35 -39.23 -106.75 -19.57
N ASN A 36 -40.17 -105.81 -19.57
CA ASN A 36 -40.09 -104.60 -18.76
C ASN A 36 -41.29 -103.69 -19.05
N THR A 37 -42.23 -103.60 -18.12
CA THR A 37 -43.08 -102.41 -17.97
C THR A 37 -42.24 -101.13 -17.91
N ALA A 38 -40.96 -101.26 -17.56
CA ALA A 38 -39.99 -100.18 -17.58
C ALA A 38 -39.75 -99.58 -18.99
N THR A 39 -39.75 -100.34 -20.09
CA THR A 39 -39.38 -99.80 -21.43
C THR A 39 -40.49 -98.98 -22.07
N ALA A 40 -41.75 -99.42 -22.00
CA ALA A 40 -42.90 -98.64 -22.47
C ALA A 40 -43.13 -97.38 -21.62
N ASN A 41 -42.99 -97.49 -20.29
CA ASN A 41 -43.03 -96.35 -19.38
C ASN A 41 -41.87 -95.38 -19.64
N ARG A 42 -40.69 -95.88 -20.03
CA ARG A 42 -39.56 -95.04 -20.43
C ARG A 42 -39.86 -94.24 -21.70
N ILE A 43 -40.53 -94.82 -22.69
CA ILE A 43 -40.91 -94.13 -23.92
C ILE A 43 -41.95 -93.02 -23.65
N ASP A 44 -42.99 -93.29 -22.86
CA ASP A 44 -43.98 -92.27 -22.46
C ASP A 44 -43.32 -91.14 -21.64
N THR A 45 -42.39 -91.49 -20.74
CA THR A 45 -41.60 -90.52 -19.96
C THR A 45 -40.73 -89.65 -20.88
N LEU A 46 -40.09 -90.25 -21.89
CA LEU A 46 -39.26 -89.53 -22.85
C LEU A 46 -40.08 -88.65 -23.79
N GLN A 47 -41.29 -89.07 -24.19
CA GLN A 47 -42.20 -88.25 -25.00
C GLN A 47 -42.73 -87.03 -24.23
N LYS A 48 -43.05 -87.20 -22.93
CA LYS A 48 -43.41 -86.07 -22.04
C LYS A 48 -42.24 -85.12 -21.81
N GLN A 49 -41.03 -85.65 -21.64
CA GLN A 49 -39.82 -84.83 -21.53
C GLN A 49 -39.52 -84.08 -22.84
N LEU A 50 -39.75 -84.69 -23.99
CA LEU A 50 -39.57 -84.05 -25.29
C LEU A 50 -40.57 -82.91 -25.52
N ALA A 51 -41.84 -83.10 -25.14
CA ALA A 51 -42.86 -82.04 -25.21
C ALA A 51 -42.54 -80.85 -24.28
N ALA A 52 -42.07 -81.13 -23.06
CA ALA A 52 -41.64 -80.09 -22.11
C ALA A 52 -40.39 -79.33 -22.60
N ILE A 53 -39.47 -80.00 -23.27
CA ILE A 53 -38.28 -79.36 -23.87
C ILE A 53 -38.67 -78.51 -25.08
N GLN A 54 -39.64 -78.95 -25.90
CA GLN A 54 -40.14 -78.17 -27.03
C GLN A 54 -40.84 -76.89 -26.57
N GLU A 55 -41.66 -76.96 -25.51
CA GLU A 55 -42.30 -75.79 -24.87
C GLU A 55 -41.26 -74.82 -24.26
N GLN A 56 -40.14 -75.33 -23.74
CA GLN A 56 -39.03 -74.50 -23.27
C GLN A 56 -38.28 -73.82 -24.44
N ILE A 57 -38.11 -74.49 -25.57
CA ILE A 57 -37.48 -73.92 -26.77
C ILE A 57 -38.37 -72.81 -27.35
N ASP A 58 -39.68 -73.03 -27.45
CA ASP A 58 -40.63 -72.03 -27.96
C ASP A 58 -40.71 -70.80 -27.03
N ASN A 59 -40.69 -71.01 -25.70
CA ASN A 59 -40.57 -69.93 -24.71
C ASN A 59 -39.24 -69.17 -24.78
N LEU A 60 -38.13 -69.86 -25.08
CA LEU A 60 -36.82 -69.23 -25.24
C LEU A 60 -36.71 -68.47 -26.56
N GLN A 61 -37.37 -68.92 -27.63
CA GLN A 61 -37.44 -68.19 -28.90
C GLN A 61 -38.32 -66.92 -28.77
N ALA A 62 -39.46 -66.99 -28.09
CA ALA A 62 -40.29 -65.82 -27.78
C ALA A 62 -39.56 -64.80 -26.85
N LYS A 63 -38.73 -65.28 -25.91
CA LYS A 63 -37.83 -64.43 -25.12
C LYS A 63 -36.66 -63.86 -25.93
N SER A 64 -36.17 -64.59 -26.95
CA SER A 64 -35.06 -64.17 -27.81
C SER A 64 -35.44 -63.05 -28.79
N GLU A 65 -36.66 -63.07 -29.34
CA GLU A 65 -37.15 -61.99 -30.21
C GLU A 65 -37.39 -60.68 -29.41
N THR A 66 -37.78 -60.79 -28.14
CA THR A 66 -37.89 -59.64 -27.22
C THR A 66 -36.51 -59.16 -26.70
N ALA A 67 -35.50 -60.02 -26.65
CA ALA A 67 -34.17 -59.70 -26.09
C ALA A 67 -33.25 -58.90 -27.03
N SER A 68 -33.46 -58.92 -28.35
CA SER A 68 -32.59 -58.17 -29.29
C SER A 68 -32.81 -56.64 -29.23
N GLN A 69 -34.01 -56.16 -28.92
CA GLN A 69 -34.27 -54.74 -28.67
C GLN A 69 -33.74 -54.29 -27.30
N ASN A 70 -33.88 -55.13 -26.28
CA ASN A 70 -33.35 -54.85 -24.94
C ASN A 70 -31.80 -54.83 -24.92
N GLN A 71 -31.12 -55.66 -25.72
CA GLN A 71 -29.66 -55.67 -25.76
C GLN A 71 -29.06 -54.37 -26.33
N SER A 72 -29.67 -53.78 -27.36
CA SER A 72 -29.23 -52.49 -27.92
C SER A 72 -29.45 -51.34 -26.93
N SER A 73 -30.61 -51.32 -26.25
CA SER A 73 -30.91 -50.31 -25.22
C SER A 73 -30.01 -50.45 -23.98
N ILE A 74 -29.67 -51.68 -23.58
CA ILE A 74 -28.71 -51.96 -22.50
C ILE A 74 -27.29 -51.51 -22.89
N LEU A 75 -26.85 -51.78 -24.13
CA LEU A 75 -25.53 -51.33 -24.63
C LEU A 75 -25.45 -49.80 -24.71
N GLU A 76 -26.52 -49.15 -25.15
CA GLU A 76 -26.63 -47.69 -25.16
C GLU A 76 -26.56 -47.14 -23.72
N THR A 77 -27.27 -47.76 -22.78
CA THR A 77 -27.23 -47.39 -21.36
C THR A 77 -25.83 -47.58 -20.76
N ILE A 78 -25.12 -48.66 -21.09
CA ILE A 78 -23.74 -48.90 -20.64
C ILE A 78 -22.80 -47.82 -21.18
N ASN A 79 -22.93 -47.45 -22.46
CA ASN A 79 -22.10 -46.41 -23.05
C ASN A 79 -22.38 -45.03 -22.41
N VAL A 80 -23.64 -44.72 -22.10
CA VAL A 80 -24.02 -43.51 -21.35
C VAL A 80 -23.40 -43.52 -19.96
N LEU A 81 -23.48 -44.63 -19.23
CA LEU A 81 -22.89 -44.76 -17.90
C LEU A 81 -21.35 -44.68 -17.92
N GLN A 82 -20.69 -45.23 -18.93
CA GLN A 82 -19.23 -45.13 -19.10
C GLN A 82 -18.80 -43.69 -19.40
N SER A 83 -19.57 -42.98 -20.23
CA SER A 83 -19.36 -41.54 -20.49
C SER A 83 -19.51 -40.70 -19.23
N GLN A 84 -20.57 -40.96 -18.44
CA GLN A 84 -20.78 -40.29 -17.15
C GLN A 84 -19.66 -40.62 -16.14
N LEU A 85 -19.18 -41.87 -16.10
CA LEU A 85 -18.06 -42.27 -15.25
C LEU A 85 -16.76 -41.54 -15.65
N SER A 86 -16.52 -41.39 -16.96
CA SER A 86 -15.37 -40.64 -17.47
C SER A 86 -15.45 -39.16 -17.10
N GLU A 87 -16.63 -38.55 -17.20
CA GLU A 87 -16.87 -37.17 -16.80
C GLU A 87 -16.66 -36.96 -15.30
N ILE A 88 -17.16 -37.87 -14.46
CA ILE A 88 -16.93 -37.85 -13.01
C ILE A 88 -15.44 -37.99 -12.69
N ASN A 89 -14.72 -38.87 -13.38
CA ASN A 89 -13.27 -39.02 -13.17
C ASN A 89 -12.50 -37.75 -13.57
N ASN A 90 -12.90 -37.07 -14.65
CA ASN A 90 -12.33 -35.77 -15.02
C ASN A 90 -12.64 -34.70 -13.96
N GLN A 91 -13.87 -34.67 -13.43
CA GLN A 91 -14.24 -33.76 -12.35
C GLN A 91 -13.45 -34.04 -11.06
N ILE A 92 -13.25 -35.31 -10.68
CA ILE A 92 -12.41 -35.71 -9.54
C ILE A 92 -10.95 -35.27 -9.77
N SER A 93 -10.40 -35.49 -10.96
CA SER A 93 -9.04 -35.03 -11.29
C SER A 93 -8.90 -33.51 -11.20
N ASN A 94 -9.92 -32.76 -11.64
CA ASN A 94 -9.96 -31.30 -11.52
C ASN A 94 -10.09 -30.86 -10.04
N LEU A 95 -10.88 -31.57 -9.23
CA LEU A 95 -11.00 -31.34 -7.79
C LEU A 95 -9.72 -31.68 -7.03
N GLN A 96 -8.96 -32.69 -7.46
CA GLN A 96 -7.65 -33.03 -6.91
C GLN A 96 -6.59 -31.97 -7.24
N ALA A 97 -6.63 -31.36 -8.43
CA ALA A 97 -5.79 -30.21 -8.77
C ALA A 97 -6.10 -28.97 -7.93
N ILE A 98 -7.36 -28.79 -7.52
CA ILE A 98 -7.78 -27.77 -6.54
C ILE A 98 -7.20 -28.07 -5.14
N ASN A 99 -7.02 -29.34 -4.78
CA ASN A 99 -6.42 -29.75 -3.52
C ASN A 99 -4.87 -29.69 -3.51
N VAL A 100 -4.23 -29.52 -4.68
CA VAL A 100 -2.81 -29.17 -4.78
C VAL A 100 -2.62 -27.66 -4.61
N THR A 101 -3.56 -26.86 -5.13
CA THR A 101 -3.56 -25.41 -4.89
C THR A 101 -3.82 -25.04 -3.43
N SER A 102 -4.48 -25.89 -2.63
CA SER A 102 -4.57 -25.66 -1.17
C SER A 102 -3.23 -25.87 -0.46
N GLN A 103 -2.38 -26.81 -0.90
CA GLN A 103 -1.02 -26.96 -0.38
C GLN A 103 -0.13 -25.78 -0.77
N ASP A 104 -0.24 -25.31 -2.02
CA ASP A 104 0.47 -24.11 -2.47
C ASP A 104 -0.03 -22.87 -1.71
N ILE A 105 -1.34 -22.78 -1.42
CA ILE A 105 -1.91 -21.72 -0.57
C ILE A 105 -1.39 -21.83 0.85
N ASP A 106 -1.29 -23.02 1.44
CA ASP A 106 -0.76 -23.23 2.78
C ASP A 106 0.73 -22.82 2.86
N GLU A 107 1.53 -23.16 1.85
CA GLU A 107 2.94 -22.76 1.75
C GLU A 107 3.09 -21.24 1.57
N ILE A 108 2.27 -20.63 0.70
CA ILE A 108 2.21 -19.16 0.54
C ILE A 108 1.75 -18.49 1.84
N MET A 109 0.81 -19.07 2.57
CA MET A 109 0.32 -18.52 3.84
C MET A 109 1.37 -18.64 4.96
N GLU A 110 2.16 -19.71 4.96
CA GLU A 110 3.32 -19.85 5.84
C GLU A 110 4.41 -18.83 5.50
N GLU A 111 4.71 -18.63 4.21
CA GLU A 111 5.66 -17.61 3.76
C GLU A 111 5.19 -16.19 4.10
N ILE A 112 3.90 -15.88 3.91
CA ILE A 112 3.30 -14.60 4.33
C ILE A 112 3.37 -14.43 5.85
N SER A 113 3.16 -15.49 6.64
CA SER A 113 3.27 -15.45 8.10
C SER A 113 4.70 -15.17 8.56
N ASN A 114 5.68 -15.82 7.92
CA ASN A 114 7.09 -15.58 8.16
C ASN A 114 7.50 -14.15 7.77
N LEU A 115 7.10 -13.67 6.59
CA LEU A 115 7.34 -12.31 6.14
C LEU A 115 6.70 -11.26 7.06
N ARG A 116 5.48 -11.50 7.56
CA ARG A 116 4.84 -10.63 8.56
C ARG A 116 5.63 -10.60 9.87
N SER A 117 6.12 -11.76 10.32
CA SER A 117 6.94 -11.85 11.54
C SER A 117 8.27 -11.11 11.38
N GLN A 118 8.93 -11.26 10.23
CA GLN A 118 10.13 -10.49 9.88
C GLN A 118 9.85 -8.99 9.80
N LEU A 119 8.70 -8.59 9.25
CA LEU A 119 8.30 -7.18 9.15
C LEU A 119 7.98 -6.57 10.51
N VAL A 120 7.41 -7.35 11.44
CA VAL A 120 7.22 -6.93 12.84
C VAL A 120 8.56 -6.82 13.56
N ALA A 121 9.46 -7.79 13.38
CA ALA A 121 10.81 -7.73 13.93
C ALA A 121 11.61 -6.54 13.39
N LEU A 122 11.53 -6.28 12.08
CA LEU A 122 12.15 -5.13 11.43
C LEU A 122 11.52 -3.81 11.89
N LYS A 123 10.19 -3.75 12.07
CA LYS A 123 9.53 -2.58 12.67
C LYS A 123 9.96 -2.38 14.12
N SER A 124 10.13 -3.45 14.89
CA SER A 124 10.68 -3.35 16.24
C SER A 124 12.11 -2.84 16.19
N GLN A 125 12.95 -3.35 15.30
CA GLN A 125 14.32 -2.86 15.11
C GLN A 125 14.36 -1.40 14.63
N ILE A 126 13.43 -0.97 13.76
CA ILE A 126 13.29 0.43 13.35
C ILE A 126 12.82 1.28 14.53
N ASN A 127 11.86 0.82 15.33
CA ASN A 127 11.41 1.53 16.53
C ASN A 127 12.50 1.57 17.60
N ASP A 128 13.31 0.52 17.73
CA ASP A 128 14.47 0.47 18.61
C ASP A 128 15.57 1.38 18.07
N PHE A 129 15.75 1.45 16.74
CA PHE A 129 16.61 2.44 16.09
C PHE A 129 16.10 3.85 16.38
N GLU A 130 14.82 4.16 16.19
CA GLU A 130 14.19 5.45 16.50
C GLU A 130 14.23 5.78 18.00
N SER A 131 14.11 4.79 18.88
CA SER A 131 14.24 4.95 20.33
C SER A 131 15.69 5.21 20.75
N THR A 132 16.65 4.60 20.05
CA THR A 132 18.08 4.90 20.18
C THR A 132 18.42 6.23 19.48
N THR A 133 17.64 6.66 18.49
CA THR A 133 17.78 7.94 17.78
C THR A 133 17.20 9.11 18.59
N ASN A 134 16.25 8.85 19.49
CA ASN A 134 15.73 9.83 20.45
C ASN A 134 16.65 10.08 21.66
N ILE A 135 17.74 9.32 21.81
CA ILE A 135 18.79 9.54 22.83
C ILE A 135 20.12 10.01 22.22
N ILE A 136 20.24 10.06 20.90
CA ILE A 136 21.35 10.72 20.23
C ILE A 136 21.00 12.21 20.15
N TYR A 137 21.44 12.97 21.15
CA TYR A 137 21.89 14.33 20.88
C TYR A 137 22.82 14.22 19.68
N MET A 138 22.37 14.66 18.50
CA MET A 138 23.18 14.61 17.30
C MET A 138 24.41 15.48 17.54
N LEU A 139 25.49 14.84 17.99
CA LEU A 139 26.83 15.33 17.73
C LEU A 139 26.86 15.60 16.23
N GLY A 140 27.17 16.83 15.84
CA GLY A 140 27.09 17.29 14.45
C GLY A 140 27.98 16.52 13.45
N GLU A 141 28.55 15.37 13.82
CA GLU A 141 29.44 14.55 12.99
C GLU A 141 28.69 13.79 11.87
N ASN A 142 27.38 13.54 11.99
CA ASN A 142 26.62 12.78 10.98
C ASN A 142 25.57 13.60 10.19
N VAL A 143 25.50 14.92 10.40
CA VAL A 143 24.54 15.78 9.68
C VAL A 143 25.25 16.52 8.56
N SER A 144 24.86 16.21 7.32
CA SER A 144 25.31 16.98 6.17
C SER A 144 24.56 18.32 6.12
N LEU A 145 25.22 19.39 6.57
CA LEU A 145 24.65 20.74 6.54
C LEU A 145 24.27 21.19 5.12
N SER A 146 24.99 20.72 4.09
CA SER A 146 24.66 21.01 2.69
C SER A 146 23.36 20.34 2.27
N GLN A 147 23.12 19.09 2.64
CA GLN A 147 21.85 18.41 2.37
C GLN A 147 20.70 19.06 3.13
N LEU A 148 20.93 19.41 4.40
CA LEU A 148 19.96 20.12 5.22
C LEU A 148 19.61 21.48 4.62
N PHE A 149 20.61 22.22 4.12
CA PHE A 149 20.39 23.48 3.41
C PHE A 149 19.52 23.27 2.16
N GLU A 150 19.88 22.31 1.30
CA GLU A 150 19.10 22.02 0.09
C GLU A 150 17.65 21.61 0.40
N GLN A 151 17.42 20.89 1.50
CA GLN A 151 16.09 20.53 1.94
C GLN A 151 15.22 21.73 2.33
N VAL A 152 15.79 22.73 2.99
CA VAL A 152 15.01 23.83 3.61
C VAL A 152 15.03 25.13 2.80
N ARG A 153 15.98 25.30 1.88
CA ARG A 153 16.21 26.59 1.22
C ARG A 153 15.00 27.09 0.44
N GLU A 154 14.25 26.21 -0.23
CA GLU A 154 13.04 26.59 -0.99
C GLU A 154 11.88 27.09 -0.12
N SER A 155 11.95 26.87 1.19
CA SER A 155 10.95 27.35 2.14
C SER A 155 11.26 28.75 2.68
N VAL A 156 12.49 29.24 2.47
CA VAL A 156 12.95 30.55 2.96
C VAL A 156 12.81 31.58 1.85
N VAL A 157 12.36 32.77 2.21
CA VAL A 157 12.03 33.84 1.27
C VAL A 157 12.71 35.14 1.66
N VAL A 158 12.93 36.02 0.69
CA VAL A 158 13.37 37.40 0.94
C VAL A 158 12.14 38.27 1.12
N VAL A 159 12.10 39.10 2.17
CA VAL A 159 11.05 40.09 2.40
C VAL A 159 11.64 41.48 2.20
N LYS A 160 11.03 42.30 1.34
CA LYS A 160 11.46 43.68 1.06
C LYS A 160 10.29 44.64 1.21
N GLY A 161 10.57 45.89 1.55
CA GLY A 161 9.57 46.95 1.58
C GLY A 161 10.21 48.34 1.54
N LEU A 162 9.39 49.37 1.41
CA LEU A 162 9.83 50.76 1.44
C LEU A 162 9.33 51.45 2.70
N ARG A 163 10.24 51.82 3.60
CA ARG A 163 9.91 52.58 4.80
C ARG A 163 9.86 54.06 4.48
N ARG A 164 8.76 54.69 4.86
CA ARG A 164 8.51 56.12 4.67
C ARG A 164 8.99 56.90 5.89
N THR A 165 9.98 57.76 5.72
CA THR A 165 10.49 58.66 6.75
C THR A 165 10.11 60.10 6.44
N ILE A 166 9.51 60.79 7.40
CA ILE A 166 9.13 62.21 7.28
C ILE A 166 10.25 63.05 7.87
N LEU A 167 10.91 63.85 7.04
CA LEU A 167 11.93 64.81 7.42
C LEU A 167 11.42 66.23 7.19
N TRP A 168 12.07 67.22 7.81
CA TRP A 168 11.65 68.63 7.73
C TRP A 168 11.64 69.19 6.29
N TYR A 169 12.36 68.57 5.36
CA TYR A 169 12.43 68.94 3.94
C TYR A 169 11.63 68.01 3.02
N GLY A 170 10.88 67.04 3.55
CA GLY A 170 10.01 66.17 2.76
C GLY A 170 10.02 64.71 3.19
N ILE A 171 9.41 63.86 2.35
CA ILE A 171 9.30 62.43 2.56
C ILE A 171 10.44 61.72 1.84
N VAL A 172 11.20 60.90 2.58
CA VAL A 172 12.24 60.03 2.02
C VAL A 172 11.81 58.57 2.17
N TYR A 173 12.04 57.78 1.13
CA TYR A 173 11.84 56.33 1.17
C TYR A 173 13.19 55.64 1.35
N SER A 174 13.26 54.74 2.32
CA SER A 174 14.41 53.85 2.52
C SER A 174 13.96 52.41 2.34
N GLN A 175 14.80 51.57 1.76
CA GLN A 175 14.48 50.16 1.60
C GLN A 175 14.71 49.44 2.93
N VAL A 176 13.75 48.61 3.32
CA VAL A 176 13.90 47.62 4.39
C VAL A 176 13.95 46.22 3.79
N GLN A 177 14.74 45.36 4.39
CA GLN A 177 14.90 43.98 3.95
C GLN A 177 15.10 43.05 5.14
N GLY A 178 14.48 41.88 5.06
CA GLY A 178 14.71 40.75 5.95
C GLY A 178 14.47 39.44 5.21
N SER A 179 14.40 38.37 6.00
CA SER A 179 14.02 37.04 5.55
C SER A 179 12.62 36.69 6.06
N GLY A 180 12.06 35.62 5.53
CA GLY A 180 10.85 35.00 6.03
C GLY A 180 10.87 33.52 5.70
N PHE A 181 9.85 32.78 6.14
CA PHE A 181 9.68 31.39 5.72
C PHE A 181 8.21 31.02 5.58
N VAL A 182 7.95 30.05 4.70
CA VAL A 182 6.62 29.51 4.48
C VAL A 182 6.21 28.62 5.65
N TYR A 183 5.01 28.84 6.16
CA TYR A 183 4.38 28.03 7.20
C TYR A 183 2.96 27.63 6.78
N ASN A 184 2.54 26.42 7.14
CA ASN A 184 1.18 25.95 6.92
C ASN A 184 0.35 26.08 8.20
N TYR A 185 -0.59 27.02 8.21
CA TYR A 185 -1.57 27.18 9.28
C TYR A 185 -2.90 26.54 8.85
N SER A 186 -3.18 25.33 9.34
CA SER A 186 -4.46 24.63 9.14
C SER A 186 -4.91 24.52 7.68
N GLY A 187 -3.97 24.30 6.75
CA GLY A 187 -4.22 24.20 5.31
C GLY A 187 -3.99 25.49 4.53
N GLN A 188 -3.76 26.63 5.20
CA GLN A 188 -3.43 27.89 4.59
C GLN A 188 -1.92 28.18 4.68
N LEU A 189 -1.24 28.31 3.54
CA LEU A 189 0.16 28.75 3.52
C LEU A 189 0.28 30.26 3.74
N VAL A 190 1.16 30.63 4.66
CA VAL A 190 1.49 32.00 5.05
C VAL A 190 3.01 32.18 5.10
N ILE A 191 3.47 33.43 5.06
CA ILE A 191 4.87 33.77 5.31
C ILE A 191 4.98 34.33 6.71
N LEU A 192 5.88 33.76 7.51
CA LEU A 192 6.26 34.29 8.81
C LEU A 192 7.53 35.13 8.64
N THR A 193 7.56 36.29 9.28
CA THR A 193 8.71 37.20 9.31
C THR A 193 8.65 38.05 10.58
N ASN A 194 9.63 38.94 10.79
CA ASN A 194 9.60 39.86 11.90
C ASN A 194 8.67 41.06 11.68
N ASN A 195 8.10 41.59 12.76
CA ASN A 195 7.33 42.84 12.71
C ASN A 195 8.20 44.00 12.24
N HIS A 196 9.42 44.16 12.79
CA HIS A 196 10.28 45.29 12.45
C HIS A 196 10.72 45.30 10.97
N VAL A 197 10.66 44.17 10.27
CA VAL A 197 10.94 44.08 8.82
C VAL A 197 9.83 44.74 7.99
N ILE A 198 8.57 44.65 8.45
CA ILE A 198 7.40 45.17 7.73
C ILE A 198 6.83 46.46 8.35
N GLU A 199 7.33 46.85 9.53
CA GLU A 199 6.84 48.01 10.26
C GLU A 199 7.04 49.32 9.46
N ASN A 200 5.94 50.05 9.28
CA ASN A 200 5.86 51.28 8.50
C ASN A 200 6.34 51.15 7.04
N ALA A 201 6.45 49.92 6.54
CA ALA A 201 6.79 49.64 5.16
C ALA A 201 5.55 49.66 4.27
N VAL A 202 5.70 50.26 3.10
CA VAL A 202 4.75 50.16 1.99
C VAL A 202 5.36 49.33 0.87
N ASN A 203 4.52 48.84 -0.05
CA ASN A 203 4.94 48.01 -1.19
C ASN A 203 5.77 46.80 -0.75
N ILE A 204 5.26 46.05 0.23
CA ILE A 204 5.94 44.86 0.73
C ILE A 204 5.91 43.78 -0.35
N THR A 205 7.09 43.26 -0.69
CA THR A 205 7.25 42.16 -1.64
C THR A 205 7.96 40.98 -1.00
N VAL A 206 7.63 39.79 -1.49
CA VAL A 206 8.31 38.55 -1.12
C VAL A 206 8.89 37.91 -2.37
N THR A 207 10.18 37.61 -2.34
CA THR A 207 10.89 36.90 -3.41
C THR A 207 11.19 35.48 -2.96
N LEU A 208 10.73 34.51 -3.75
CA LEU A 208 11.01 33.10 -3.55
C LEU A 208 12.42 32.76 -4.10
N THR A 209 13.00 31.63 -3.68
CA THR A 209 14.33 31.18 -4.14
C THR A 209 14.46 30.92 -5.64
N ASN A 210 13.34 30.78 -6.36
CA ASN A 210 13.32 30.69 -7.81
C ASN A 210 13.34 32.07 -8.50
N GLY A 211 13.51 33.15 -7.74
CA GLY A 211 13.55 34.53 -8.22
C GLY A 211 12.18 35.18 -8.46
N LYS A 212 11.07 34.43 -8.35
CA LYS A 212 9.73 35.00 -8.52
C LYS A 212 9.39 35.92 -7.36
N MET A 213 8.83 37.08 -7.70
CA MET A 213 8.46 38.11 -6.75
C MET A 213 6.94 38.30 -6.69
N TYR A 214 6.40 38.39 -5.49
CA TYR A 214 4.98 38.59 -5.23
C TYR A 214 4.76 39.80 -4.33
N SER A 215 3.68 40.55 -4.58
CA SER A 215 3.17 41.51 -3.60
C SER A 215 2.63 40.74 -2.39
N ALA A 216 2.93 41.24 -1.19
CA ALA A 216 2.53 40.63 0.06
C ALA A 216 1.50 41.48 0.80
N THR A 217 0.45 40.82 1.30
CA THR A 217 -0.55 41.44 2.17
C THR A 217 -0.24 41.08 3.61
N VAL A 218 -0.12 42.09 4.47
CA VAL A 218 0.02 41.88 5.92
C VAL A 218 -1.32 41.40 6.47
N LYS A 219 -1.34 40.20 7.07
CA LYS A 219 -2.53 39.70 7.79
C LYS A 219 -2.60 40.24 9.21
N GLY A 220 -1.45 40.38 9.84
CA GLY A 220 -1.30 41.03 11.14
C GLY A 220 0.13 40.90 11.66
N SER A 221 0.42 41.62 12.72
CA SER A 221 1.70 41.54 13.43
C SER A 221 1.52 41.82 14.93
N ASN A 222 2.54 41.44 15.70
CA ASN A 222 2.62 41.69 17.13
C ASN A 222 3.97 42.39 17.43
N PRO A 223 3.96 43.71 17.70
CA PRO A 223 5.18 44.47 18.01
C PRO A 223 5.88 44.00 19.31
N ASN A 224 5.16 43.41 20.26
CA ASN A 224 5.72 42.99 21.55
C ASN A 224 6.55 41.70 21.47
N THR A 225 6.29 40.88 20.46
CA THR A 225 7.01 39.61 20.20
C THR A 225 7.80 39.64 18.91
N ASP A 226 7.66 40.73 18.14
CA ASP A 226 8.29 40.94 16.85
C ASP A 226 7.91 39.90 15.79
N VAL A 227 6.68 39.40 15.81
CA VAL A 227 6.14 38.43 14.84
C VAL A 227 5.19 39.10 13.86
N ALA A 228 5.29 38.78 12.57
CA ALA A 228 4.34 39.18 11.54
C ALA A 228 3.94 38.02 10.63
N VAL A 229 2.70 38.06 10.14
CA VAL A 229 2.14 37.08 9.21
C VAL A 229 1.74 37.77 7.91
N LEU A 230 2.27 37.29 6.80
CA LEU A 230 1.96 37.77 5.46
C LEU A 230 1.27 36.68 4.63
N THR A 231 0.49 37.08 3.64
CA THR A 231 -0.03 36.20 2.58
C THR A 231 0.39 36.70 1.22
N LEU A 232 0.61 35.76 0.31
CA LEU A 232 0.99 36.03 -1.08
C LEU A 232 -0.13 35.63 -2.03
N SER A 233 -0.20 36.29 -3.18
CA SER A 233 -1.03 35.86 -4.31
C SER A 233 -0.35 34.78 -5.17
N ALA A 234 0.60 34.03 -4.60
CA ALA A 234 1.30 32.93 -5.26
C ALA A 234 0.43 31.65 -5.29
N SER A 235 0.69 30.75 -6.23
CA SER A 235 0.04 29.43 -6.19
C SER A 235 0.55 28.62 -5.00
N GLN A 236 -0.33 27.87 -4.35
CA GLN A 236 0.02 27.00 -3.22
C GLN A 236 1.13 25.99 -3.59
N SER A 237 1.19 25.56 -4.85
CA SER A 237 2.23 24.63 -5.34
C SER A 237 3.65 25.22 -5.36
N GLU A 238 3.77 26.55 -5.33
CA GLU A 238 5.06 27.26 -5.36
C GLU A 238 5.64 27.46 -3.96
N LEU A 239 4.84 27.24 -2.92
CA LEU A 239 5.23 27.49 -1.54
C LEU A 239 5.50 26.16 -0.83
N LYS A 240 6.69 26.02 -0.24
CA LYS A 240 7.13 24.83 0.48
C LYS A 240 7.16 25.11 1.97
N PRO A 241 6.18 24.67 2.78
CA PRO A 241 6.16 24.99 4.21
C PRO A 241 7.25 24.24 4.98
N LEU A 242 7.83 24.90 5.97
CA LEU A 242 8.64 24.24 6.99
C LEU A 242 7.76 23.61 8.06
N VAL A 243 8.25 22.52 8.64
CA VAL A 243 7.69 21.93 9.85
C VAL A 243 8.18 22.73 11.05
N MET A 244 7.26 23.13 11.93
CA MET A 244 7.58 23.82 13.18
C MET A 244 7.32 22.88 14.35
N VAL A 245 8.27 22.83 15.30
CA VAL A 245 8.19 22.01 16.52
C VAL A 245 8.32 22.89 17.75
N SER A 246 7.92 22.38 18.91
CA SER A 246 7.95 23.16 20.15
C SER A 246 9.39 23.48 20.58
N SER A 247 9.64 24.77 20.84
CA SER A 247 10.92 25.27 21.36
C SER A 247 11.20 24.85 22.80
N SER A 248 10.19 24.40 23.54
CA SER A 248 10.33 23.87 24.90
C SER A 248 11.25 22.65 25.02
N THR A 249 11.54 21.99 23.90
CA THR A 249 12.46 20.85 23.83
C THR A 249 13.94 21.25 23.78
N LEU A 250 14.23 22.53 23.47
CA LEU A 250 15.60 23.02 23.35
C LEU A 250 16.34 22.99 24.69
N LYS A 251 17.63 22.69 24.61
CA LYS A 251 18.60 22.78 25.70
C LYS A 251 19.79 23.60 25.26
N VAL A 252 20.44 24.25 26.23
CA VAL A 252 21.73 24.91 25.99
C VAL A 252 22.74 23.86 25.51
N GLY A 253 23.42 24.15 24.42
CA GLY A 253 24.31 23.23 23.72
C GLY A 253 23.70 22.58 22.48
N ASP A 254 22.37 22.62 22.31
CA ASP A 254 21.74 22.01 21.15
C ASP A 254 22.20 22.71 19.86
N PRO A 255 22.59 21.94 18.82
CA PRO A 255 23.04 22.50 17.58
C PRO A 255 21.87 23.07 16.77
N VAL A 256 22.10 24.26 16.20
CA VAL A 256 21.09 25.00 15.44
C VAL A 256 21.71 25.62 14.19
N ILE A 257 20.88 25.81 13.18
CA ILE A 257 21.22 26.56 11.98
C ILE A 257 20.26 27.73 11.79
N VAL A 258 20.72 28.77 11.12
CA VAL A 258 19.90 29.86 10.63
C VAL A 258 20.03 29.88 9.12
N VAL A 259 18.90 29.95 8.43
CA VAL A 259 18.86 30.13 6.98
C VAL A 259 18.21 31.47 6.69
N GLY A 260 18.83 32.27 5.85
CA GLY A 260 18.38 33.62 5.57
C GLY A 260 19.05 34.21 4.35
N THR A 261 18.85 35.52 4.19
CA THR A 261 19.32 36.29 3.03
C THR A 261 20.06 37.56 3.47
N PRO A 262 21.20 37.42 4.16
CA PRO A 262 21.99 38.56 4.62
C PRO A 262 22.43 39.40 3.42
N TYR A 263 22.20 40.71 3.49
CA TYR A 263 22.53 41.67 2.42
C TYR A 263 21.94 41.37 1.03
N GLY A 264 20.92 40.49 0.94
CA GLY A 264 20.31 40.10 -0.34
C GLY A 264 21.09 39.01 -1.08
N LEU A 265 22.10 38.42 -0.43
CA LEU A 265 22.74 37.18 -0.87
C LEU A 265 21.77 36.03 -0.55
N GLU A 266 20.97 35.64 -1.54
CA GLU A 266 20.01 34.55 -1.39
C GLU A 266 20.70 33.25 -0.95
N GLY A 267 20.09 32.54 0.00
CA GLY A 267 20.54 31.21 0.39
C GLY A 267 21.79 31.15 1.27
N SER A 268 21.92 32.03 2.26
CA SER A 268 22.98 31.89 3.25
C SER A 268 22.55 30.99 4.41
N MET A 269 23.45 30.11 4.83
CA MET A 269 23.32 29.31 6.04
C MET A 269 24.42 29.68 7.03
N SER A 270 24.06 29.81 8.30
CA SER A 270 25.01 29.84 9.41
C SER A 270 24.64 28.77 10.44
N ASN A 271 25.63 28.25 11.15
CA ASN A 271 25.42 27.23 12.18
C ASN A 271 26.01 27.68 13.53
N GLY A 272 25.48 27.13 14.61
CA GLY A 272 25.91 27.40 15.97
C GLY A 272 25.19 26.49 16.96
N ILE A 273 25.09 26.94 18.20
CA ILE A 273 24.37 26.25 19.27
C ILE A 273 23.42 27.20 19.99
N VAL A 274 22.39 26.63 20.64
CA VAL A 274 21.64 27.33 21.68
C VAL A 274 22.62 27.67 22.81
N SER A 275 22.86 28.96 23.01
CA SER A 275 23.79 29.47 24.02
C SER A 275 23.12 29.77 25.35
N ALA A 276 21.85 30.15 25.31
CA ALA A 276 21.00 30.40 26.47
C ALA A 276 19.53 30.41 26.05
N LEU A 277 18.65 30.15 27.02
CA LEU A 277 17.20 30.24 26.87
C LEU A 277 16.66 31.32 27.82
N ASN A 278 15.42 31.74 27.60
CA ASN A 278 14.68 32.66 28.47
C ASN A 278 15.40 34.01 28.66
N ARG A 279 16.04 34.53 27.60
CA ARG A 279 16.66 35.85 27.64
C ARG A 279 15.62 36.96 27.53
N THR A 280 15.99 38.11 28.08
CA THR A 280 15.28 39.37 27.87
C THR A 280 16.25 40.37 27.27
N ILE A 281 15.87 41.00 26.17
CA ILE A 281 16.65 42.07 25.53
C ILE A 281 15.75 43.28 25.29
N THR A 282 16.37 44.44 25.27
CA THR A 282 15.71 45.68 24.85
C THR A 282 16.26 46.05 23.48
N THR A 283 15.37 46.11 22.49
CA THR A 283 15.65 46.67 21.17
C THR A 283 15.25 48.15 21.14
N GLU A 284 15.49 48.83 20.03
CA GLU A 284 15.06 50.24 19.87
C GLU A 284 13.54 50.43 19.99
N SER A 285 12.76 49.40 19.63
CA SER A 285 11.30 49.48 19.52
C SER A 285 10.55 48.73 20.62
N SER A 286 11.14 47.70 21.23
CA SER A 286 10.44 46.87 22.22
C SER A 286 11.39 46.13 23.17
N THR A 287 10.85 45.65 24.29
CA THR A 287 11.55 44.67 25.14
C THR A 287 11.03 43.29 24.80
N LEU A 288 11.91 42.46 24.24
CA LEU A 288 11.61 41.07 23.90
C LEU A 288 12.01 40.18 25.07
N THR A 289 11.05 39.42 25.58
CA THR A 289 11.25 38.46 26.68
C THR A 289 11.19 37.03 26.17
N ASN A 290 11.76 36.10 26.93
CA ASN A 290 11.71 34.67 26.63
C ASN A 290 12.38 34.29 25.31
N ILE A 291 13.41 35.00 24.86
CA ILE A 291 14.07 34.72 23.58
C ILE A 291 15.20 33.68 23.73
N ILE A 292 15.50 33.01 22.62
CA ILE A 292 16.61 32.07 22.48
C ILE A 292 17.87 32.87 22.14
N GLN A 293 18.99 32.57 22.79
CA GLN A 293 20.31 33.07 22.40
C GLN A 293 21.05 31.98 21.60
N THR A 294 21.72 32.35 20.52
CA THR A 294 22.50 31.44 19.67
C THR A 294 23.89 31.99 19.36
N THR A 295 24.85 31.08 19.14
CA THR A 295 26.17 31.44 18.58
C THR A 295 26.19 31.52 17.07
N ALA A 296 25.12 31.07 16.39
CA ALA A 296 25.03 31.11 14.94
C ALA A 296 25.18 32.56 14.46
N PRO A 297 26.15 32.86 13.56
CA PRO A 297 26.34 34.21 13.06
C PRO A 297 25.06 34.78 12.45
N LEU A 298 24.65 35.93 12.96
CA LEU A 298 23.51 36.70 12.45
C LEU A 298 24.01 38.04 11.92
N ASN A 299 23.49 38.44 10.75
CA ASN A 299 23.79 39.71 10.11
C ASN A 299 22.48 40.38 9.66
N PRO A 300 22.48 41.69 9.38
CA PRO A 300 21.37 42.36 8.70
C PRO A 300 20.87 41.57 7.48
N GLY A 301 19.57 41.26 7.48
CA GLY A 301 18.91 40.42 6.49
C GLY A 301 18.53 39.01 6.98
N ASN A 302 19.13 38.51 8.07
CA ASN A 302 18.68 37.26 8.70
C ASN A 302 17.38 37.41 9.50
N SER A 303 17.03 38.62 9.93
CA SER A 303 15.80 38.91 10.67
C SER A 303 14.57 38.39 9.92
N GLY A 304 13.80 37.53 10.58
CA GLY A 304 12.62 36.84 10.06
C GLY A 304 12.93 35.47 9.46
N GLY A 305 14.21 35.11 9.31
CA GLY A 305 14.63 33.78 8.86
C GLY A 305 14.46 32.71 9.95
N PRO A 306 14.26 31.44 9.59
CA PRO A 306 14.06 30.38 10.55
C PRO A 306 15.36 30.01 11.30
N LEU A 307 15.23 29.79 12.60
CA LEU A 307 16.18 29.04 13.41
C LEU A 307 15.72 27.58 13.42
N LEU A 308 16.55 26.67 12.92
CA LEU A 308 16.22 25.26 12.73
C LEU A 308 17.09 24.37 13.62
N ASN A 309 16.52 23.28 14.10
CA ASN A 309 17.31 22.14 14.58
C ASN A 309 17.94 21.39 13.39
N TYR A 310 18.80 20.41 13.68
CA TYR A 310 19.48 19.63 12.65
C TYR A 310 18.58 18.61 11.93
N GLN A 311 17.28 18.54 12.27
CA GLN A 311 16.24 17.84 11.52
C GLN A 311 15.53 18.77 10.50
N GLY A 312 15.93 20.05 10.40
CA GLY A 312 15.31 21.03 9.50
C GLY A 312 13.95 21.53 9.98
N GLN A 313 13.65 21.36 11.26
CA GLN A 313 12.41 21.82 11.87
C GLN A 313 12.62 23.17 12.57
N VAL A 314 11.65 24.06 12.42
CA VAL A 314 11.68 25.39 13.03
C VAL A 314 11.51 25.30 14.53
N VAL A 315 12.53 25.76 15.25
CA VAL A 315 12.55 25.93 16.71
C VAL A 315 12.53 27.41 17.13
N GLY A 316 12.69 28.32 16.17
CA GLY A 316 12.54 29.76 16.40
C GLY A 316 12.68 30.59 15.12
N MET A 317 12.71 31.90 15.25
CA MET A 317 12.89 32.86 14.16
C MET A 317 13.92 33.91 14.56
N ALA A 318 14.99 34.06 13.77
CA ALA A 318 16.04 35.04 14.03
C ALA A 318 15.45 36.45 14.04
N THR A 319 15.86 37.29 15.00
CA THR A 319 15.32 38.66 15.14
C THR A 319 16.41 39.71 15.28
N ALA A 320 17.32 39.55 16.24
CA ALA A 320 18.21 40.62 16.68
C ALA A 320 19.63 40.10 16.95
N ILE A 321 20.58 41.03 16.99
CA ILE A 321 21.97 40.84 17.39
C ILE A 321 22.35 41.86 18.45
N VAL A 322 23.41 41.58 19.21
CA VAL A 322 24.13 42.65 19.92
C VAL A 322 25.16 43.23 18.96
N GLU A 323 25.03 44.53 18.63
CA GLU A 323 26.02 45.24 17.81
C GLU A 323 27.43 45.12 18.41
N ASP A 324 28.45 45.05 17.56
CA ASP A 324 29.86 44.86 17.94
C ASP A 324 30.17 43.58 18.75
N SER A 325 29.25 42.61 18.78
CA SER A 325 29.50 41.29 19.34
C SER A 325 29.73 40.24 18.24
N GLN A 326 30.57 39.25 18.51
CA GLN A 326 30.69 38.06 17.68
C GLN A 326 30.03 36.88 18.39
N GLY A 327 29.05 36.25 17.74
CA GLY A 327 28.39 35.04 18.26
C GLY A 327 27.33 35.27 19.35
N ILE A 328 26.71 36.45 19.41
CA ILE A 328 25.51 36.69 20.24
C ILE A 328 24.35 37.11 19.33
N GLY A 329 23.60 36.10 18.87
CA GLY A 329 22.35 36.28 18.14
C GLY A 329 21.14 35.90 18.98
N PHE A 330 19.97 36.44 18.62
CA PHE A 330 18.71 36.13 19.28
C PHE A 330 17.63 35.68 18.31
N ALA A 331 16.79 34.75 18.77
CA ALA A 331 15.65 34.23 18.04
C ALA A 331 14.39 34.17 18.93
N ILE A 332 13.24 34.46 18.33
CA ILE A 332 11.93 34.29 18.95
C ILE A 332 11.62 32.78 18.98
N PRO A 333 11.24 32.18 20.12
CA PRO A 333 10.92 30.75 20.20
C PRO A 333 9.69 30.40 19.37
N SER A 334 9.69 29.21 18.76
CA SER A 334 8.55 28.72 17.96
C SER A 334 7.24 28.67 18.74
N ASP A 335 7.26 28.39 20.05
CA ASP A 335 6.03 28.39 20.87
C ASP A 335 5.38 29.78 20.93
N THR A 336 6.19 30.85 21.02
CA THR A 336 5.72 32.24 20.97
C THR A 336 5.15 32.57 19.59
N ILE A 337 5.85 32.16 18.52
CA ILE A 337 5.39 32.34 17.14
C ILE A 337 4.03 31.68 16.92
N LEU A 338 3.85 30.43 17.35
CA LEU A 338 2.59 29.69 17.22
C LEU A 338 1.44 30.38 17.96
N GLN A 339 1.70 30.92 19.15
CA GLN A 339 0.70 31.67 19.91
C GLN A 339 0.26 32.93 19.15
N ASP A 340 1.20 33.66 18.55
CA ASP A 340 0.90 34.87 17.78
C ASP A 340 0.18 34.56 16.47
N VAL A 341 0.66 33.57 15.72
CA VAL A 341 0.01 33.13 14.47
C VAL A 341 -1.43 32.74 14.75
N ARG A 342 -1.70 31.96 15.81
CA ARG A 342 -3.07 31.57 16.17
C ARG A 342 -3.97 32.79 16.41
N ARG A 343 -3.46 33.83 17.08
CA ARG A 343 -4.23 35.04 17.40
C ARG A 343 -4.43 35.94 16.18
N ILE A 344 -3.44 36.01 15.29
CA ILE A 344 -3.51 36.81 14.06
C ILE A 344 -4.44 36.16 13.03
N MET A 345 -4.49 34.83 13.02
CA MET A 345 -5.22 34.04 12.03
C MET A 345 -6.61 33.55 12.51
N SER A 346 -7.01 33.86 13.75
CA SER A 346 -8.35 33.56 14.29
C SER A 346 -9.37 34.60 13.86
#